data_AF-A0A3L6QVL5-F1
#
_entry.id   AF-A0A3L6QVL5-F1
#
_cell.length_a   1.000
_cell.length_b   1.000
_cell.length_c   1.000
_cell.angle_alpha   90.00
_cell.angle_beta   90.00
_cell.angle_gamma   90.00
#
_symmetry.space_group_name_H-M   'P 1'
#
loop_
_entity.id
_entity.type
_entity.pdbx_description
1 polymer ?
#
loop_
_entity_poly.entity_id
_entity_poly.type
_entity_poly.pdbx_seq_one_letter_code
_entity_poly.pdbx_strand_id
1 'polypeptide(L)'
;MALQLQLPRPPPLRLAAVRLPSPAAPARGASASATALRARAGGVAFSLQTNVRLLKPNRRVRRSRDPYYDLDGDEDDEDQEFEEEDDDEGYDSDDDMSGLEYPGVLYSNSPRAPSKRPGLQTPLIKENWEGRQPKTCDKYGSPEKIKSLHPRSKVGRSSPDLMNMDSEVELKNESISRSLFQKLQEEYDFDDKWLPLVDYLCTFGLKESHFTYIYERHMACFQISQASAEERLAFLLNAGVKSKDMKRILVRQPQILEYTLSNLKSHVDFLVSIGVPSTRIGQVISSAPSMFSYSVEQSLKPTVRYLIEEVGIEESDVGKVVQLSPQILVQKIDSAWKSRSLFLSKELGAPKDSIVKMVTKHPQLLHYSIEDGILPRINFLRSIGMRNSDILKVLTSLTQVLSLSLEGNLKPKYLYLVNDLKNNVQALTKYPMYLSLSLDQRIRPRHRFLVSLKKAPKGPFPLSSFVPTDERFCQRWAGTSLEKYHTFRQSLLLTGFAEKSGRKTLVSRR
;
A
#
# COMPACT_ATOMS: atom_id res chain seq x y z
N MET A 1 -41.75 -15.25 54.01
CA MET A 1 -40.88 -14.09 54.25
C MET A 1 -40.36 -13.58 52.92
N ALA A 2 -40.98 -12.52 52.39
CA ALA A 2 -40.46 -11.69 51.32
C ALA A 2 -41.17 -10.33 51.45
N LEU A 3 -40.44 -9.32 51.92
CA LEU A 3 -40.90 -7.93 52.05
C LEU A 3 -40.71 -7.24 50.70
N GLN A 4 -41.80 -6.91 50.01
CA GLN A 4 -41.81 -5.93 48.92
C GLN A 4 -42.01 -4.54 49.53
N LEU A 5 -41.00 -3.68 49.42
CA LEU A 5 -41.11 -2.25 49.65
C LEU A 5 -41.14 -1.54 48.29
N GLN A 6 -42.30 -0.93 48.00
CA GLN A 6 -42.54 -0.05 46.86
C GLN A 6 -41.86 1.31 47.07
N LEU A 7 -41.08 1.76 46.08
CA LEU A 7 -40.64 3.16 45.96
C LEU A 7 -41.39 3.84 44.80
N PRO A 8 -41.72 5.14 44.93
CA PRO A 8 -42.67 5.83 44.05
C PRO A 8 -42.04 6.35 42.75
N ARG A 9 -42.84 6.40 41.68
CA ARG A 9 -42.46 6.91 40.36
C ARG A 9 -42.37 8.46 40.35
N PRO A 10 -41.37 9.06 39.69
CA PRO A 10 -41.27 10.52 39.56
C PRO A 10 -42.28 11.10 38.52
N PRO A 11 -42.72 12.36 38.70
CA PRO A 11 -43.67 13.03 37.80
C PRO A 11 -43.02 13.53 36.49
N PRO A 12 -43.80 13.72 35.42
CA PRO A 12 -43.29 14.11 34.10
C PRO A 12 -42.94 15.62 34.04
N LEU A 13 -41.77 15.92 33.48
CA LEU A 13 -41.30 17.29 33.23
C LEU A 13 -41.96 17.90 31.98
N ARG A 14 -42.62 19.05 32.18
CA ARG A 14 -43.21 19.89 31.13
C ARG A 14 -42.12 20.66 30.37
N LEU A 15 -42.06 20.50 29.05
CA LEU A 15 -41.29 21.39 28.16
C LEU A 15 -42.07 22.67 27.89
N ALA A 16 -41.45 23.81 28.22
CA ALA A 16 -41.93 25.15 27.93
C ALA A 16 -41.75 25.46 26.43
N ALA A 17 -42.85 25.80 25.76
CA ALA A 17 -42.85 26.31 24.40
C ALA A 17 -42.48 27.81 24.39
N VAL A 18 -41.31 28.14 23.83
CA VAL A 18 -40.93 29.54 23.54
C VAL A 18 -41.47 29.90 22.16
N ARG A 19 -42.33 30.92 22.14
CA ARG A 19 -43.12 31.43 21.02
C ARG A 19 -42.34 32.56 20.33
N LEU A 20 -42.01 32.40 19.05
CA LEU A 20 -41.45 33.45 18.19
C LEU A 20 -42.55 34.45 17.79
N PRO A 21 -42.29 35.78 17.82
CA PRO A 21 -43.22 36.78 17.30
C PRO A 21 -42.79 37.33 15.92
N SER A 22 -43.79 37.52 15.06
CA SER A 22 -43.85 38.45 13.92
C SER A 22 -45.34 38.84 13.78
N PRO A 23 -45.77 39.98 13.18
CA PRO A 23 -45.07 41.04 12.42
C PRO A 23 -45.47 42.48 12.82
N ALA A 24 -44.80 43.52 12.27
CA ALA A 24 -45.41 44.83 11.96
C ALA A 24 -44.49 45.74 11.09
N ALA A 25 -45.01 46.19 9.94
CA ALA A 25 -44.64 47.43 9.23
C ALA A 25 -45.66 48.55 9.63
N PRO A 26 -45.65 49.84 9.16
CA PRO A 26 -45.02 50.44 7.97
C PRO A 26 -44.57 51.94 8.07
N ALA A 27 -44.22 52.54 6.90
CA ALA A 27 -44.25 53.97 6.46
C ALA A 27 -42.87 54.51 5.97
N ARG A 28 -42.69 55.28 4.88
CA ARG A 28 -43.53 55.89 3.83
C ARG A 28 -42.60 56.49 2.73
N GLY A 29 -43.11 56.63 1.50
CA GLY A 29 -42.60 57.55 0.44
C GLY A 29 -42.26 56.86 -0.89
N ALA A 30 -43.21 56.69 -1.84
CA ALA A 30 -43.53 57.58 -2.99
C ALA A 30 -42.38 57.67 -4.02
N SER A 31 -42.51 57.47 -5.34
CA SER A 31 -43.66 57.42 -6.25
C SER A 31 -43.29 56.70 -7.58
N ALA A 32 -44.28 56.05 -8.21
CA ALA A 32 -44.64 56.00 -9.65
C ALA A 32 -43.53 56.13 -10.73
N SER A 33 -43.47 55.35 -11.81
CA SER A 33 -44.56 54.89 -12.70
C SER A 33 -44.17 53.66 -13.53
N ALA A 34 -45.21 52.90 -13.88
CA ALA A 34 -45.23 51.75 -14.77
C ALA A 34 -44.84 52.08 -16.23
N THR A 35 -44.51 51.07 -17.04
CA THR A 35 -45.40 50.58 -18.12
C THR A 35 -44.93 49.20 -18.61
N ALA A 36 -45.91 48.32 -18.83
CA ALA A 36 -45.79 46.94 -19.26
C ALA A 36 -45.38 46.78 -20.75
N LEU A 37 -44.94 45.58 -21.14
CA LEU A 37 -45.64 44.75 -22.16
C LEU A 37 -44.95 43.39 -22.39
N ARG A 38 -45.81 42.38 -22.58
CA ARG A 38 -45.54 40.99 -22.98
C ARG A 38 -44.92 40.89 -24.38
N ALA A 39 -44.11 39.87 -24.63
CA ALA A 39 -44.08 39.14 -25.91
C ALA A 39 -43.49 37.72 -25.77
N ARG A 40 -43.92 36.85 -26.68
CA ARG A 40 -43.83 35.38 -26.71
C ARG A 40 -42.53 34.84 -27.34
N ALA A 41 -42.26 33.57 -27.00
CA ALA A 41 -41.80 32.43 -27.82
C ALA A 41 -40.64 32.59 -28.83
N GLY A 42 -39.73 31.61 -28.79
CA GLY A 42 -38.88 31.27 -29.93
C GLY A 42 -37.64 30.49 -29.51
N GLY A 43 -37.63 29.19 -29.77
CA GLY A 43 -36.44 28.35 -29.56
C GLY A 43 -35.33 28.68 -30.55
N VAL A 44 -34.08 28.45 -30.14
CA VAL A 44 -32.93 28.43 -31.04
C VAL A 44 -32.02 27.26 -30.66
N ALA A 45 -31.68 26.50 -31.71
CA ALA A 45 -30.79 25.36 -31.72
C ALA A 45 -29.34 25.73 -31.32
N PHE A 46 -28.67 24.85 -30.57
CA PHE A 46 -27.22 24.93 -30.40
C PHE A 46 -26.53 23.99 -31.38
N SER A 47 -25.88 24.62 -32.37
CA SER A 47 -24.95 24.00 -33.30
C SER A 47 -23.62 23.69 -32.60
N LEU A 48 -23.11 22.49 -32.90
CA LEU A 48 -21.77 22.03 -32.60
C LEU A 48 -20.75 22.78 -33.46
N GLN A 49 -19.93 23.66 -32.88
CA GLN A 49 -18.61 23.96 -33.46
C GLN A 49 -17.55 24.15 -32.36
N THR A 50 -16.52 23.33 -32.54
CA THR A 50 -15.22 23.32 -31.89
C THR A 50 -14.54 24.69 -31.94
N ASN A 51 -13.89 25.09 -30.84
CA ASN A 51 -12.73 25.97 -30.93
C ASN A 51 -11.62 25.53 -29.96
N VAL A 52 -10.48 25.26 -30.57
CA VAL A 52 -9.21 24.92 -29.96
C VAL A 52 -8.39 26.21 -29.88
N ARG A 53 -7.65 26.36 -28.77
CA ARG A 53 -6.59 27.35 -28.43
C ARG A 53 -7.04 28.49 -27.53
N LEU A 54 -6.56 28.45 -26.28
CA LEU A 54 -5.55 29.39 -25.77
C LEU A 54 -5.03 28.87 -24.40
N LEU A 55 -3.77 28.44 -24.38
CA LEU A 55 -2.96 28.31 -23.16
C LEU A 55 -2.13 29.59 -23.04
N LYS A 56 -2.19 30.27 -21.89
CA LYS A 56 -1.05 30.43 -20.98
C LYS A 56 -1.47 31.12 -19.65
N PRO A 57 -0.68 30.91 -18.58
CA PRO A 57 -1.14 31.01 -17.19
C PRO A 57 -0.72 32.32 -16.52
N ASN A 58 -1.53 32.80 -15.57
CA ASN A 58 -1.06 33.39 -14.31
C ASN A 58 -2.26 33.94 -13.52
N ARG A 59 -2.64 33.23 -12.45
CA ARG A 59 -3.09 33.89 -11.23
C ARG A 59 -2.92 32.93 -10.07
N ARG A 60 -1.94 33.24 -9.21
CA ARG A 60 -1.85 32.74 -7.85
C ARG A 60 -3.21 32.96 -7.18
N VAL A 61 -3.87 31.88 -6.78
CA VAL A 61 -5.03 31.94 -5.88
C VAL A 61 -4.66 31.11 -4.66
N ARG A 62 -4.83 31.76 -3.52
CA ARG A 62 -4.47 31.34 -2.16
C ARG A 62 -4.92 29.91 -1.87
N ARG A 63 -4.01 29.13 -1.28
CA ARG A 63 -4.35 27.88 -0.59
C ARG A 63 -5.41 28.19 0.46
N SER A 64 -6.61 27.66 0.27
CA SER A 64 -7.59 27.55 1.34
C SER A 64 -7.15 26.40 2.24
N ARG A 65 -6.76 26.80 3.44
CA ARG A 65 -6.48 26.04 4.65
C ARG A 65 -7.73 25.24 5.02
N ASP A 66 -7.60 23.92 5.16
CA ASP A 66 -8.59 23.07 5.85
C ASP A 66 -7.85 22.39 7.03
N PRO A 67 -8.47 22.34 8.23
CA PRO A 67 -7.79 22.23 9.51
C PRO A 67 -7.71 20.78 9.98
N TYR A 68 -6.59 20.39 10.56
CA TYR A 68 -6.47 19.51 11.72
C TYR A 68 -4.99 19.20 11.90
N TYR A 69 -4.25 20.16 12.45
CA TYR A 69 -3.09 20.00 13.34
C TYR A 69 -2.78 21.41 13.88
N ASP A 70 -3.54 21.85 14.88
CA ASP A 70 -3.16 22.99 15.74
C ASP A 70 -2.62 22.40 17.04
N LEU A 71 -1.31 22.54 17.25
CA LEU A 71 -0.69 22.82 18.54
C LEU A 71 0.46 23.80 18.25
N ASP A 72 0.20 25.08 18.53
CA ASP A 72 1.20 26.15 18.68
C ASP A 72 2.19 25.77 19.82
N GLY A 73 3.43 26.24 19.91
CA GLY A 73 4.20 27.20 19.12
C GLY A 73 5.59 27.30 19.77
N ASP A 74 6.62 27.58 18.97
CA ASP A 74 7.50 28.73 19.12
C ASP A 74 8.50 28.71 17.96
N GLU A 75 8.58 29.86 17.32
CA GLU A 75 9.51 30.20 16.25
C GLU A 75 10.90 30.39 16.88
N ASP A 76 11.87 29.59 16.45
CA ASP A 76 13.24 30.07 16.28
C ASP A 76 13.82 29.41 15.01
N ASP A 77 14.11 30.28 14.05
CA ASP A 77 14.75 30.02 12.77
C ASP A 77 16.19 29.53 13.00
N GLU A 78 16.54 28.30 12.60
CA GLU A 78 17.85 28.03 12.02
C GLU A 78 17.74 26.99 10.89
N ASP A 79 18.17 27.43 9.71
CA ASP A 79 18.23 26.69 8.46
C ASP A 79 19.08 25.41 8.60
N GLN A 80 18.44 24.24 8.52
CA GLN A 80 19.11 23.00 8.15
C GLN A 80 18.41 22.41 6.91
N GLU A 81 19.02 22.66 5.75
CA GLU A 81 18.80 21.91 4.52
C GLU A 81 19.09 20.43 4.78
N PHE A 82 18.08 19.70 5.24
CA PHE A 82 18.01 18.28 4.96
C PHE A 82 17.70 18.17 3.47
N GLU A 83 18.70 17.78 2.68
CA GLU A 83 18.45 17.12 1.41
C GLU A 83 17.59 15.89 1.75
N GLU A 84 16.27 16.07 1.69
CA GLU A 84 15.33 14.98 1.55
C GLU A 84 15.72 14.29 0.24
N GLU A 85 16.50 13.21 0.35
CA GLU A 85 16.41 12.14 -0.62
C GLU A 85 14.91 11.84 -0.72
N ASP A 86 14.30 12.22 -1.84
CA ASP A 86 13.01 11.77 -2.31
C ASP A 86 13.06 10.23 -2.39
N ASP A 87 13.01 9.57 -1.24
CA ASP A 87 12.50 8.23 -1.09
C ASP A 87 11.00 8.37 -1.38
N ASP A 88 10.69 8.46 -2.67
CA ASP A 88 9.45 7.97 -3.23
C ASP A 88 9.23 6.61 -2.57
N GLU A 89 8.40 6.54 -1.52
CA GLU A 89 7.81 5.31 -1.03
C GLU A 89 6.87 4.82 -2.15
N GLY A 90 7.50 4.49 -3.28
CA GLY A 90 6.99 3.62 -4.28
C GLY A 90 6.61 2.36 -3.53
N TYR A 91 5.31 2.10 -3.53
CA TYR A 91 4.84 0.73 -3.52
C TYR A 91 5.63 0.02 -4.61
N ASP A 92 6.72 -0.63 -4.20
CA ASP A 92 7.52 -1.51 -5.03
C ASP A 92 6.56 -2.64 -5.39
N SER A 93 5.87 -2.45 -6.50
CA SER A 93 4.93 -3.40 -7.07
C SER A 93 5.72 -4.52 -7.76
N ASP A 94 6.76 -5.01 -7.08
CA ASP A 94 7.45 -6.26 -7.31
C ASP A 94 6.78 -7.39 -6.51
N ASP A 95 5.57 -7.16 -5.99
CA ASP A 95 4.65 -8.26 -5.72
C ASP A 95 4.55 -9.10 -6.99
N ASP A 96 5.17 -10.28 -6.90
CA ASP A 96 5.14 -11.33 -7.88
C ASP A 96 3.68 -11.73 -8.13
N MET A 97 3.06 -11.06 -9.09
CA MET A 97 1.70 -11.32 -9.56
C MET A 97 1.62 -12.66 -10.32
N SER A 98 2.65 -13.51 -10.31
CA SER A 98 2.59 -14.86 -10.89
C SER A 98 1.65 -15.79 -10.12
N GLY A 99 1.34 -15.49 -8.85
CA GLY A 99 0.52 -16.33 -7.97
C GLY A 99 -0.96 -15.97 -7.84
N LEU A 100 -1.42 -14.84 -8.40
CA LEU A 100 -2.85 -14.48 -8.36
C LEU A 100 -3.57 -15.02 -9.60
N GLU A 101 -4.06 -16.26 -9.49
CA GLU A 101 -5.05 -16.80 -10.43
C GLU A 101 -6.33 -15.94 -10.36
N TYR A 102 -6.45 -14.98 -11.28
CA TYR A 102 -7.66 -14.19 -11.45
C TYR A 102 -8.73 -15.05 -12.13
N PRO A 103 -9.89 -15.30 -11.49
CA PRO A 103 -10.98 -16.03 -12.13
C PRO A 103 -11.51 -15.21 -13.30
N GLY A 104 -11.22 -15.64 -14.53
CA GLY A 104 -11.73 -14.97 -15.74
C GLY A 104 -10.88 -15.10 -17.00
N VAL A 105 -9.66 -15.64 -16.94
CA VAL A 105 -8.84 -15.90 -18.14
C VAL A 105 -8.71 -17.40 -18.37
N LEU A 106 -9.80 -18.04 -18.79
CA LEU A 106 -9.72 -19.37 -19.38
C LEU A 106 -9.00 -19.28 -20.72
N TYR A 107 -7.77 -19.79 -20.76
CA TYR A 107 -7.06 -20.06 -22.02
C TYR A 107 -7.58 -21.37 -22.61
N SER A 108 -8.75 -21.36 -23.23
CA SER A 108 -9.15 -22.46 -24.13
C SER A 108 -8.81 -22.07 -25.57
N ASN A 109 -7.93 -22.84 -26.22
CA ASN A 109 -8.06 -23.27 -27.63
C ASN A 109 -6.84 -24.09 -28.04
N SER A 110 -6.95 -25.42 -28.01
CA SER A 110 -6.09 -26.30 -28.81
C SER A 110 -6.54 -26.28 -30.28
N PRO A 111 -5.62 -26.32 -31.26
CA PRO A 111 -5.99 -26.46 -32.66
C PRO A 111 -6.57 -27.86 -32.92
N ARG A 112 -7.77 -27.92 -33.53
CA ARG A 112 -8.36 -29.15 -34.08
C ARG A 112 -7.44 -29.75 -35.16
N ALA A 113 -7.09 -31.02 -35.00
CA ALA A 113 -6.62 -31.89 -36.08
C ALA A 113 -7.79 -32.76 -36.60
N PRO A 114 -7.76 -33.24 -37.87
CA PRO A 114 -8.96 -33.69 -38.58
C PRO A 114 -9.36 -35.12 -38.20
N SER A 115 -10.67 -35.35 -38.13
CA SER A 115 -11.30 -36.64 -37.83
C SER A 115 -11.17 -37.64 -38.98
N LYS A 116 -10.64 -38.83 -38.69
CA LYS A 116 -10.94 -40.06 -39.45
C LYS A 116 -11.87 -40.94 -38.61
N ARG A 117 -13.01 -41.34 -39.19
CA ARG A 117 -13.87 -42.45 -38.71
C ARG A 117 -13.19 -43.79 -39.07
N PRO A 118 -13.45 -44.91 -38.36
CA PRO A 118 -14.69 -45.69 -38.56
C PRO A 118 -15.28 -46.28 -37.26
N GLY A 119 -16.55 -46.70 -37.34
CA GLY A 119 -17.19 -47.54 -36.31
C GLY A 119 -17.26 -49.01 -36.74
N LEU A 120 -17.39 -49.93 -35.77
CA LEU A 120 -18.49 -50.91 -35.63
C LEU A 120 -18.24 -51.83 -34.41
N GLN A 121 -19.28 -51.95 -33.58
CA GLN A 121 -19.81 -53.11 -32.82
C GLN A 121 -18.90 -54.06 -31.98
N THR A 122 -19.20 -54.06 -30.66
CA THR A 122 -19.25 -55.08 -29.56
C THR A 122 -19.11 -56.60 -29.85
N PRO A 123 -18.96 -57.53 -28.85
CA PRO A 123 -19.09 -57.41 -27.38
C PRO A 123 -18.10 -58.19 -26.44
N LEU A 124 -18.18 -57.85 -25.13
CA LEU A 124 -18.07 -58.67 -23.89
C LEU A 124 -16.84 -59.56 -23.61
N ILE A 125 -16.22 -59.37 -22.45
CA ILE A 125 -16.04 -60.38 -21.37
C ILE A 125 -15.78 -59.65 -20.05
N LYS A 126 -16.45 -60.13 -18.99
CA LYS A 126 -16.36 -59.74 -17.58
C LYS A 126 -14.99 -60.14 -17.00
N GLU A 127 -14.48 -59.40 -16.03
CA GLU A 127 -14.20 -59.96 -14.69
C GLU A 127 -13.87 -58.86 -13.67
N ASN A 128 -14.47 -59.01 -12.49
CA ASN A 128 -14.33 -58.17 -11.30
C ASN A 128 -12.94 -58.38 -10.66
N TRP A 129 -12.48 -57.46 -9.80
CA TRP A 129 -12.47 -57.66 -8.34
C TRP A 129 -11.84 -56.46 -7.62
N GLU A 130 -12.49 -56.12 -6.51
CA GLU A 130 -12.18 -55.19 -5.43
C GLU A 130 -10.75 -55.45 -4.88
N GLY A 131 -9.96 -54.49 -4.42
CA GLY A 131 -10.19 -53.52 -3.35
C GLY A 131 -9.35 -53.88 -2.12
N ARG A 132 -8.80 -52.84 -1.44
CA ARG A 132 -8.30 -52.79 -0.04
C ARG A 132 -6.77 -52.78 0.22
N GLN A 133 -6.24 -51.56 0.35
CA GLN A 133 -5.54 -50.91 1.50
C GLN A 133 -4.54 -51.67 2.43
N PRO A 134 -3.61 -50.94 3.10
CA PRO A 134 -2.29 -51.41 3.56
C PRO A 134 -2.25 -51.83 5.04
N LYS A 135 -1.14 -52.47 5.46
CA LYS A 135 -0.86 -52.80 6.87
C LYS A 135 0.57 -52.44 7.31
N THR A 136 0.59 -52.08 8.59
CA THR A 136 1.63 -51.67 9.54
C THR A 136 2.64 -52.77 9.90
N CYS A 137 3.77 -52.42 10.55
CA CYS A 137 4.08 -52.67 11.98
C CYS A 137 5.61 -52.69 12.30
N ASP A 138 6.07 -51.76 13.16
CA ASP A 138 6.89 -51.92 14.38
C ASP A 138 8.10 -52.89 14.55
N LYS A 139 9.22 -52.33 15.06
CA LYS A 139 9.81 -52.48 16.44
C LYS A 139 11.29 -52.95 16.65
N TYR A 140 11.96 -52.18 17.54
CA TYR A 140 13.00 -52.46 18.57
C TYR A 140 14.50 -52.75 18.27
N GLY A 141 15.38 -52.01 18.98
CA GLY A 141 16.68 -52.50 19.51
C GLY A 141 17.90 -51.54 19.46
N SER A 142 18.26 -50.88 20.57
CA SER A 142 19.56 -50.18 20.85
C SER A 142 20.45 -51.09 21.75
N PRO A 143 21.64 -50.68 22.27
CA PRO A 143 22.82 -49.95 21.74
C PRO A 143 24.19 -50.61 22.15
N GLU A 144 25.33 -50.28 21.52
CA GLU A 144 26.66 -50.49 22.14
C GLU A 144 27.71 -49.39 21.83
N LYS A 145 28.73 -49.34 22.69
CA LYS A 145 29.51 -48.19 23.17
C LYS A 145 31.00 -48.23 22.72
N ILE A 146 31.56 -47.02 22.50
CA ILE A 146 32.92 -46.52 22.84
C ILE A 146 34.17 -47.16 22.17
N LYS A 147 34.99 -46.34 21.48
CA LYS A 147 36.37 -45.95 21.92
C LYS A 147 37.04 -44.96 20.95
N SER A 148 37.47 -43.85 21.56
CA SER A 148 38.43 -42.83 21.11
C SER A 148 39.78 -43.39 20.66
N LEU A 149 40.52 -42.66 19.82
CA LEU A 149 41.98 -42.43 19.91
C LEU A 149 42.45 -41.43 18.81
N HIS A 150 42.97 -40.27 19.23
CA HIS A 150 44.00 -39.47 18.53
C HIS A 150 45.34 -39.67 19.31
N PRO A 151 46.53 -39.12 18.94
CA PRO A 151 46.92 -38.22 17.84
C PRO A 151 48.27 -38.57 17.13
N ARG A 152 48.61 -37.90 16.01
CA ARG A 152 50.01 -37.43 15.76
C ARG A 152 50.16 -36.41 14.60
N SER A 153 50.58 -35.21 15.00
CA SER A 153 51.47 -34.21 14.39
C SER A 153 51.88 -34.29 12.91
N LYS A 154 51.75 -33.16 12.20
CA LYS A 154 52.85 -32.54 11.44
C LYS A 154 52.67 -31.01 11.37
N VAL A 155 53.79 -30.33 11.56
CA VAL A 155 54.00 -28.88 11.70
C VAL A 155 54.09 -28.19 10.33
N GLY A 156 53.58 -26.96 10.24
CA GLY A 156 54.26 -25.86 9.55
C GLY A 156 53.61 -25.26 8.30
N ARG A 157 52.87 -24.15 8.45
CA ARG A 157 53.23 -22.83 7.88
C ARG A 157 52.25 -21.75 8.35
N SER A 158 52.83 -20.68 8.88
CA SER A 158 52.22 -19.46 9.39
C SER A 158 51.59 -18.59 8.29
N SER A 159 50.41 -18.04 8.56
CA SER A 159 49.93 -16.78 7.99
C SER A 159 49.23 -16.00 9.13
N PRO A 160 49.62 -14.76 9.42
CA PRO A 160 48.96 -13.94 10.43
C PRO A 160 47.74 -13.21 9.84
N ASP A 161 46.93 -12.62 10.74
CA ASP A 161 45.88 -11.63 10.48
C ASP A 161 44.47 -12.15 10.13
N LEU A 162 43.80 -12.74 11.11
CA LEU A 162 42.32 -12.78 11.18
C LEU A 162 41.75 -12.47 12.57
N MET A 163 42.55 -11.90 13.47
CA MET A 163 42.13 -11.57 14.84
C MET A 163 42.39 -10.08 15.10
N ASN A 164 41.58 -9.19 14.49
CA ASN A 164 41.53 -7.77 14.88
C ASN A 164 40.38 -6.95 14.25
N MET A 165 39.48 -7.54 13.47
CA MET A 165 38.35 -6.77 12.90
C MET A 165 37.24 -6.50 13.91
N ASP A 166 36.95 -7.45 14.82
CA ASP A 166 35.86 -7.28 15.80
C ASP A 166 36.26 -6.31 16.93
N SER A 167 37.53 -6.35 17.37
CA SER A 167 38.06 -5.43 18.39
C SER A 167 38.18 -3.98 17.90
N GLU A 168 38.55 -3.75 16.64
CA GLU A 168 38.60 -2.40 16.07
C GLU A 168 37.22 -1.77 15.88
N VAL A 169 36.20 -2.57 15.56
CA VAL A 169 34.81 -2.08 15.41
C VAL A 169 34.21 -1.76 16.78
N GLU A 170 34.46 -2.59 17.80
CA GLU A 170 34.07 -2.31 19.19
C GLU A 170 34.77 -1.05 19.72
N LEU A 171 36.08 -0.90 19.56
CA LEU A 171 36.83 0.29 20.01
C LEU A 171 36.42 1.57 19.26
N LYS A 172 36.10 1.48 17.97
CA LYS A 172 35.57 2.62 17.19
C LYS A 172 34.16 2.99 17.63
N ASN A 173 33.28 2.02 17.89
CA ASN A 173 31.94 2.28 18.39
C ASN A 173 31.98 2.88 19.80
N GLU A 174 32.85 2.39 20.70
CA GLU A 174 33.06 2.97 22.04
C GLU A 174 33.58 4.41 21.97
N SER A 175 34.53 4.70 21.06
CA SER A 175 35.05 6.06 20.86
C SER A 175 34.00 7.00 20.27
N ILE A 176 33.17 6.52 19.33
CA ILE A 176 32.09 7.31 18.72
C ILE A 176 31.04 7.60 19.78
N SER A 177 30.58 6.59 20.51
CA SER A 177 29.63 6.71 21.61
C SER A 177 30.05 7.71 22.68
N ARG A 178 31.33 7.71 23.10
CA ARG A 178 31.81 8.69 24.09
C ARG A 178 31.82 10.12 23.56
N SER A 179 32.23 10.32 22.31
CA SER A 179 32.20 11.65 21.67
C SER A 179 30.78 12.15 21.41
N LEU A 180 29.86 11.24 21.08
CA LEU A 180 28.44 11.47 20.92
C LEU A 180 27.81 11.95 22.22
N PHE A 181 28.13 11.23 23.29
CA PHE A 181 27.58 11.46 24.62
C PHE A 181 28.06 12.78 25.20
N GLN A 182 29.33 13.11 25.04
CA GLN A 182 29.87 14.38 25.50
C GLN A 182 29.11 15.59 24.90
N LYS A 183 28.78 15.55 23.61
CA LYS A 183 27.98 16.61 22.98
C LYS A 183 26.54 16.64 23.47
N LEU A 184 25.92 15.46 23.60
CA LEU A 184 24.57 15.36 24.17
C LEU A 184 24.50 15.90 25.60
N GLN A 185 25.57 15.76 26.40
CA GLN A 185 25.66 16.32 27.75
C GLN A 185 25.94 17.84 27.77
N GLU A 186 26.71 18.34 26.81
CA GLU A 186 26.99 19.77 26.70
C GLU A 186 25.73 20.56 26.30
N GLU A 187 24.88 19.96 25.47
CA GLU A 187 23.67 20.60 24.92
C GLU A 187 22.39 20.27 25.70
N TYR A 188 22.31 19.08 26.33
CA TYR A 188 21.12 18.59 27.04
C TYR A 188 21.47 18.06 28.44
N ASP A 189 20.50 18.01 29.36
CA ASP A 189 20.64 17.42 30.71
C ASP A 189 20.65 15.88 30.64
N PHE A 190 21.62 15.34 29.88
CA PHE A 190 21.74 13.92 29.56
C PHE A 190 22.51 13.19 30.66
N ASP A 191 21.83 12.33 31.39
CA ASP A 191 22.39 11.64 32.56
C ASP A 191 23.34 10.50 32.14
N ASP A 192 24.53 10.45 32.77
CA ASP A 192 25.55 9.38 32.63
C ASP A 192 24.94 7.97 32.69
N LYS A 193 23.87 7.79 33.46
CA LYS A 193 23.20 6.49 33.62
C LYS A 193 22.55 5.94 32.34
N TRP A 194 22.30 6.78 31.33
CA TRP A 194 21.70 6.36 30.07
C TRP A 194 22.73 5.91 29.03
N LEU A 195 24.02 6.15 29.27
CA LEU A 195 25.10 5.78 28.34
C LEU A 195 25.03 4.31 27.88
N PRO A 196 24.83 3.30 28.77
CA PRO A 196 24.78 1.91 28.33
C PRO A 196 23.60 1.62 27.39
N LEU A 197 22.46 2.31 27.59
CA LEU A 197 21.32 2.20 26.70
C LEU A 197 21.61 2.86 25.34
N VAL A 198 22.22 4.05 25.35
CA VAL A 198 22.63 4.76 24.11
C VAL A 198 23.58 3.91 23.28
N ASP A 199 24.61 3.33 23.91
CA ASP A 199 25.58 2.42 23.26
C ASP A 199 24.89 1.23 22.60
N TYR A 200 23.95 0.61 23.32
CA TYR A 200 23.16 -0.47 22.77
C TYR A 200 22.31 -0.01 21.57
N LEU A 201 21.64 1.15 21.66
CA LEU A 201 20.82 1.68 20.57
C LEU A 201 21.66 2.08 19.34
N CYS A 202 22.91 2.50 19.51
CA CYS A 202 23.86 2.74 18.42
C CYS A 202 24.11 1.49 17.56
N THR A 203 23.99 0.28 18.12
CA THR A 203 24.14 -0.98 17.36
C THR A 203 23.07 -1.15 16.27
N PHE A 204 21.94 -0.45 16.37
CA PHE A 204 20.90 -0.41 15.33
C PHE A 204 21.12 0.71 14.30
N GLY A 205 22.25 1.44 14.36
CA GLY A 205 22.61 2.49 13.41
C GLY A 205 22.02 3.87 13.73
N LEU A 206 21.62 4.12 14.98
CA LEU A 206 21.29 5.45 15.47
C LEU A 206 22.57 6.31 15.53
N LYS A 207 22.38 7.61 15.35
CA LYS A 207 23.45 8.64 15.34
C LYS A 207 23.00 9.80 16.24
N GLU A 208 23.89 10.75 16.47
CA GLU A 208 23.72 11.89 17.39
C GLU A 208 22.39 12.60 17.20
N SER A 209 22.14 13.05 15.97
CA SER A 209 20.92 13.76 15.59
C SER A 209 19.64 12.98 15.87
N HIS A 210 19.70 11.65 15.84
CA HIS A 210 18.55 10.83 16.20
C HIS A 210 18.29 10.84 17.71
N PHE A 211 19.35 10.80 18.53
CA PHE A 211 19.19 10.87 19.99
C PHE A 211 18.71 12.24 20.43
N THR A 212 19.25 13.31 19.84
CA THR A 212 18.76 14.68 19.99
C THR A 212 17.25 14.76 19.69
N TYR A 213 16.85 14.30 18.51
CA TYR A 213 15.44 14.27 18.10
C TYR A 213 14.55 13.44 19.04
N ILE A 214 15.03 12.28 19.49
CA ILE A 214 14.30 11.42 20.42
C ILE A 214 14.17 12.10 21.79
N TYR A 215 15.23 12.77 22.27
CA TYR A 215 15.23 13.48 23.54
C TYR A 215 14.21 14.61 23.54
N GLU A 216 14.23 15.47 22.52
CA GLU A 216 13.30 16.59 22.38
C GLU A 216 11.84 16.14 22.31
N ARG A 217 11.56 15.01 21.65
CA ARG A 217 10.19 14.51 21.48
C ARG A 217 9.69 13.63 22.61
N HIS A 218 10.55 12.76 23.14
CA HIS A 218 10.14 11.70 24.07
C HIS A 218 11.31 11.19 24.92
N MET A 219 11.91 12.09 25.70
CA MET A 219 13.00 11.82 26.63
C MET A 219 12.78 10.61 27.57
N ALA A 220 11.52 10.34 27.96
CA ALA A 220 11.17 9.28 28.91
C ALA A 220 11.66 7.87 28.48
N CYS A 221 11.84 7.64 27.18
CA CYS A 221 12.32 6.34 26.69
C CYS A 221 13.75 6.00 27.14
N PHE A 222 14.56 6.99 27.52
CA PHE A 222 15.91 6.76 28.04
C PHE A 222 15.93 6.29 29.50
N GLN A 223 14.81 6.42 30.22
CA GLN A 223 14.72 6.09 31.65
C GLN A 223 14.67 4.57 31.92
N ILE A 224 14.54 3.74 30.88
CA ILE A 224 14.53 2.28 31.03
C ILE A 224 15.95 1.73 31.16
N SER A 225 16.09 0.53 31.73
CA SER A 225 17.37 -0.17 31.73
C SER A 225 17.72 -0.73 30.35
N GLN A 226 19.02 -0.78 30.04
CA GLN A 226 19.56 -1.45 28.85
C GLN A 226 19.01 -2.88 28.71
N ALA A 227 19.01 -3.67 29.79
CA ALA A 227 18.49 -5.04 29.78
C ALA A 227 17.01 -5.14 29.37
N SER A 228 16.18 -4.16 29.78
CA SER A 228 14.77 -4.14 29.36
C SER A 228 14.63 -3.77 27.88
N ALA A 229 15.45 -2.84 27.39
CA ALA A 229 15.50 -2.50 25.97
C ALA A 229 15.94 -3.71 25.13
N GLU A 230 16.99 -4.41 25.55
CA GLU A 230 17.47 -5.64 24.92
C GLU A 230 16.37 -6.70 24.79
N GLU A 231 15.68 -7.00 25.88
CA GLU A 231 14.60 -7.99 25.90
C GLU A 231 13.47 -7.62 24.92
N ARG A 232 13.05 -6.35 24.91
CA ARG A 232 11.98 -5.85 24.03
C ARG A 232 12.40 -5.88 22.56
N LEU A 233 13.58 -5.37 22.24
CA LEU A 233 14.07 -5.31 20.86
C LEU A 233 14.39 -6.71 20.31
N ALA A 234 14.96 -7.60 21.13
CA ALA A 234 15.16 -9.01 20.76
C ALA A 234 13.83 -9.70 20.46
N PHE A 235 12.78 -9.45 21.24
CA PHE A 235 11.45 -9.95 20.95
C PHE A 235 10.92 -9.46 19.59
N LEU A 236 11.05 -8.16 19.30
CA LEU A 236 10.60 -7.60 18.02
C LEU A 236 11.37 -8.19 16.82
N LEU A 237 12.69 -8.38 16.94
CA LEU A 237 13.50 -9.07 15.93
C LEU A 237 13.02 -10.51 15.72
N ASN A 238 12.76 -11.25 16.80
CA ASN A 238 12.24 -12.62 16.75
C ASN A 238 10.81 -12.69 16.16
N ALA A 239 10.00 -11.65 16.35
CA ALA A 239 8.68 -11.50 15.71
C ALA A 239 8.78 -11.15 14.21
N GLY A 240 9.99 -10.97 13.68
CA GLY A 240 10.27 -10.76 12.26
C GLY A 240 10.50 -9.31 11.84
N VAL A 241 10.61 -8.36 12.78
CA VAL A 241 11.00 -6.98 12.47
C VAL A 241 12.44 -6.99 11.95
N LYS A 242 12.69 -6.36 10.79
CA LYS A 242 14.04 -6.35 10.22
C LYS A 242 14.90 -5.32 10.95
N SER A 243 16.20 -5.60 11.08
CA SER A 243 17.14 -4.67 11.74
C SER A 243 17.12 -3.26 11.12
N LYS A 244 16.97 -3.15 9.79
CA LYS A 244 16.86 -1.86 9.09
C LYS A 244 15.60 -1.07 9.48
N ASP A 245 14.52 -1.76 9.79
CA ASP A 245 13.25 -1.16 10.16
C ASP A 245 13.25 -0.79 11.65
N MET A 246 14.06 -1.46 12.48
CA MET A 246 14.21 -1.17 13.90
C MET A 246 14.63 0.26 14.18
N LYS A 247 15.66 0.75 13.47
CA LYS A 247 16.09 2.15 13.54
C LYS A 247 14.92 3.11 13.29
N ARG A 248 14.16 2.87 12.22
CA ARG A 248 13.02 3.71 11.84
C ARG A 248 11.96 3.73 12.93
N ILE A 249 11.66 2.57 13.52
CA ILE A 249 10.69 2.43 14.61
C ILE A 249 11.17 3.21 15.85
N LEU A 250 12.44 3.04 16.26
CA LEU A 250 13.00 3.71 17.44
C LEU A 250 12.97 5.22 17.30
N VAL A 251 13.29 5.76 16.12
CA VAL A 251 13.27 7.21 15.87
C VAL A 251 11.85 7.75 15.81
N ARG A 252 10.93 7.09 15.07
CA ARG A 252 9.56 7.60 14.88
C ARG A 252 8.66 7.33 16.07
N GLN A 253 8.94 6.31 16.87
CA GLN A 253 8.10 5.87 17.98
C GLN A 253 8.93 5.40 19.18
N PRO A 254 9.64 6.31 19.89
CA PRO A 254 10.55 5.94 20.97
C PRO A 254 9.85 5.21 22.13
N GLN A 255 8.57 5.54 22.38
CA GLN A 255 7.71 4.87 23.36
C GLN A 255 7.59 3.34 23.17
N ILE A 256 7.99 2.79 22.00
CA ILE A 256 8.08 1.33 21.80
C ILE A 256 8.92 0.65 22.88
N LEU A 257 9.93 1.36 23.38
CA LEU A 257 10.83 0.93 24.42
C LEU A 257 10.19 0.91 25.80
N GLU A 258 9.09 1.63 26.03
CA GLU A 258 8.44 1.72 27.34
C GLU A 258 7.41 0.62 27.57
N TYR A 259 6.90 0.01 26.50
CA TYR A 259 5.93 -1.06 26.63
C TYR A 259 6.51 -2.29 27.33
N THR A 260 5.71 -2.91 28.19
CA THR A 260 6.12 -4.17 28.82
C THR A 260 6.24 -5.28 27.77
N LEU A 261 7.11 -6.26 28.00
CA LEU A 261 7.19 -7.41 27.10
C LEU A 261 5.85 -8.15 26.98
N SER A 262 5.06 -8.18 28.06
CA SER A 262 3.70 -8.73 28.06
C SER A 262 2.78 -7.98 27.09
N ASN A 263 2.87 -6.65 27.06
CA ASN A 263 2.14 -5.83 26.09
C ASN A 263 2.55 -6.18 24.65
N LEU A 264 3.84 -6.25 24.35
CA LEU A 264 4.32 -6.58 23.01
C LEU A 264 3.82 -7.98 22.57
N LYS A 265 3.91 -8.97 23.46
CA LYS A 265 3.45 -10.34 23.20
C LYS A 265 1.95 -10.40 22.94
N SER A 266 1.12 -9.76 23.78
CA SER A 266 -0.33 -9.80 23.62
C SER A 266 -0.82 -9.19 22.30
N HIS A 267 -0.12 -8.18 21.78
CA HIS A 267 -0.41 -7.59 20.48
C HIS A 267 0.00 -8.50 19.32
N VAL A 268 1.14 -9.19 19.44
CA VAL A 268 1.56 -10.21 18.46
C VAL A 268 0.57 -11.37 18.43
N ASP A 269 0.16 -11.87 19.60
CA ASP A 269 -0.86 -12.92 19.73
C ASP A 269 -2.21 -12.48 19.15
N PHE A 270 -2.58 -11.21 19.37
CA PHE A 270 -3.76 -10.62 18.74
C PHE A 270 -3.67 -10.64 17.20
N LEU A 271 -2.54 -10.22 16.62
CA LEU A 271 -2.35 -10.27 15.16
C LEU A 271 -2.48 -11.70 14.61
N VAL A 272 -1.90 -12.69 15.31
CA VAL A 272 -2.06 -14.11 14.97
C VAL A 272 -3.54 -14.52 15.04
N SER A 273 -4.24 -14.11 16.10
CA SER A 273 -5.65 -14.49 16.32
C SER A 273 -6.61 -13.99 15.23
N ILE A 274 -6.30 -12.86 14.59
CA ILE A 274 -7.10 -12.31 13.48
C ILE A 274 -6.65 -12.80 12.09
N GLY A 275 -5.75 -13.79 12.05
CA GLY A 275 -5.32 -14.46 10.83
C GLY A 275 -4.14 -13.82 10.11
N VAL A 276 -3.34 -12.97 10.76
CA VAL A 276 -2.06 -12.50 10.19
C VAL A 276 -1.02 -13.63 10.31
N PRO A 277 -0.41 -14.09 9.19
CA PRO A 277 0.65 -15.09 9.23
C PRO A 277 1.87 -14.60 10.00
N SER A 278 2.51 -15.48 10.78
CA SER A 278 3.70 -15.16 11.57
C SER A 278 4.83 -14.55 10.73
N THR A 279 4.97 -14.97 9.47
CA THR A 279 5.97 -14.44 8.52
C THR A 279 5.74 -12.99 8.12
N ARG A 280 4.55 -12.43 8.39
CA ARG A 280 4.14 -11.06 8.02
C ARG A 280 3.99 -10.13 9.23
N ILE A 281 4.05 -10.66 10.46
CA ILE A 281 3.91 -9.87 11.70
C ILE A 281 4.95 -8.76 11.78
N GLY A 282 6.23 -9.07 11.53
CA GLY A 282 7.29 -8.07 11.52
C GLY A 282 7.04 -6.91 10.55
N GLN A 283 6.48 -7.19 9.37
CA GLN A 283 6.09 -6.16 8.40
C GLN A 283 4.96 -5.27 8.97
N VAL A 284 3.92 -5.88 9.55
CA VAL A 284 2.79 -5.16 10.15
C VAL A 284 3.27 -4.23 11.27
N ILE A 285 4.11 -4.74 12.18
CA ILE A 285 4.71 -3.98 13.27
C ILE A 285 5.54 -2.82 12.73
N SER A 286 6.38 -3.06 11.72
CA SER A 286 7.25 -2.03 11.15
C SER A 286 6.45 -0.90 10.50
N SER A 287 5.30 -1.21 9.89
CA SER A 287 4.44 -0.23 9.24
C SER A 287 3.53 0.53 10.22
N ALA A 288 3.13 -0.06 11.35
CA ALA A 288 2.25 0.57 12.34
C ALA A 288 2.71 0.31 13.78
N PRO A 289 3.91 0.76 14.18
CA PRO A 289 4.42 0.54 15.55
C PRO A 289 3.55 1.22 16.62
N SER A 290 2.78 2.24 16.24
CA SER A 290 1.82 2.89 17.12
C SER A 290 0.72 1.95 17.62
N MET A 291 0.48 0.79 16.98
CA MET A 291 -0.55 -0.14 17.43
C MET A 291 -0.38 -0.62 18.87
N PHE A 292 0.86 -0.65 19.39
CA PHE A 292 1.14 -1.06 20.77
C PHE A 292 0.68 -0.05 21.83
N SER A 293 0.33 1.18 21.44
CA SER A 293 -0.25 2.18 22.35
C SER A 293 -1.74 1.95 22.61
N TYR A 294 -2.40 1.10 21.81
CA TYR A 294 -3.83 0.86 21.88
C TYR A 294 -4.12 -0.39 22.72
N SER A 295 -5.24 -0.38 23.42
CA SER A 295 -5.68 -1.58 24.14
C SER A 295 -6.14 -2.65 23.16
N VAL A 296 -5.63 -3.88 23.28
CA VAL A 296 -6.12 -5.03 22.52
C VAL A 296 -7.62 -5.23 22.73
N GLU A 297 -8.09 -5.20 23.98
CA GLU A 297 -9.49 -5.47 24.32
C GLU A 297 -10.42 -4.28 24.06
N GLN A 298 -9.99 -3.06 24.39
CA GLN A 298 -10.86 -1.88 24.36
C GLN A 298 -10.75 -1.08 23.07
N SER A 299 -9.79 -1.37 22.20
CA SER A 299 -9.57 -0.62 20.95
C SER A 299 -9.42 -1.54 19.75
N LEU A 300 -8.41 -2.40 19.72
CA LEU A 300 -8.09 -3.18 18.51
C LEU A 300 -9.17 -4.21 18.16
N LYS A 301 -9.66 -4.99 19.14
CA LYS A 301 -10.77 -5.93 18.94
C LYS A 301 -12.07 -5.23 18.51
N PRO A 302 -12.51 -4.14 19.14
CA PRO A 302 -13.64 -3.35 18.65
C PRO A 302 -13.48 -2.85 17.21
N THR A 303 -12.29 -2.40 16.82
CA THR A 303 -12.01 -2.00 15.43
C THR A 303 -12.18 -3.16 14.46
N VAL A 304 -11.65 -4.34 14.80
CA VAL A 304 -11.83 -5.57 14.00
C VAL A 304 -13.30 -5.97 13.90
N ARG A 305 -14.04 -5.93 15.01
CA ARG A 305 -15.47 -6.21 15.02
C ARG A 305 -16.23 -5.24 14.12
N TYR A 306 -15.89 -3.96 14.13
CA TYR A 306 -16.48 -2.97 13.21
C TYR A 306 -16.21 -3.30 11.73
N LEU A 307 -15.00 -3.74 11.40
CA LEU A 307 -14.65 -4.17 10.04
C LEU A 307 -15.51 -5.37 9.59
N ILE A 308 -15.80 -6.30 10.49
CA ILE A 308 -16.61 -7.48 10.17
C ILE A 308 -18.09 -7.10 10.08
N GLU A 309 -18.65 -6.52 11.14
CA GLU A 309 -20.09 -6.35 11.30
C GLU A 309 -20.63 -5.16 10.49
N GLU A 310 -19.96 -4.01 10.54
CA GLU A 310 -20.48 -2.76 9.97
C GLU A 310 -19.99 -2.54 8.54
N VAL A 311 -18.69 -2.76 8.30
CA VAL A 311 -18.13 -2.68 6.95
C VAL A 311 -18.60 -3.87 6.12
N GLY A 312 -18.53 -5.09 6.68
CA GLY A 312 -18.93 -6.33 6.01
C GLY A 312 -17.75 -7.11 5.44
N ILE A 313 -16.54 -6.93 5.99
CA ILE A 313 -15.36 -7.72 5.60
C ILE A 313 -15.50 -9.11 6.20
N GLU A 314 -15.33 -10.14 5.38
CA GLU A 314 -15.34 -11.53 5.85
C GLU A 314 -14.24 -11.76 6.89
N GLU A 315 -14.53 -12.50 7.95
CA GLU A 315 -13.59 -12.75 9.04
C GLU A 315 -12.27 -13.36 8.53
N SER A 316 -12.34 -14.25 7.53
CA SER A 316 -11.17 -14.86 6.88
C SER A 316 -10.28 -13.87 6.12
N ASP A 317 -10.81 -12.71 5.72
CA ASP A 317 -10.07 -11.69 4.98
C ASP A 317 -9.47 -10.60 5.88
N VAL A 318 -9.86 -10.52 7.16
CA VAL A 318 -9.39 -9.48 8.10
C VAL A 318 -7.87 -9.49 8.22
N GLY A 319 -7.26 -10.66 8.44
CA GLY A 319 -5.81 -10.78 8.53
C GLY A 319 -5.10 -10.27 7.28
N LYS A 320 -5.68 -10.49 6.09
CA LYS A 320 -5.15 -9.97 4.82
C LYS A 320 -5.30 -8.46 4.71
N VAL A 321 -6.44 -7.91 5.12
CA VAL A 321 -6.70 -6.47 5.14
C VAL A 321 -5.71 -5.75 6.05
N VAL A 322 -5.47 -6.28 7.24
CA VAL A 322 -4.48 -5.72 8.19
C VAL A 322 -3.06 -5.81 7.62
N GLN A 323 -2.70 -6.89 6.92
CA GLN A 323 -1.40 -6.98 6.25
C GLN A 323 -1.22 -5.92 5.16
N LEU A 324 -2.28 -5.66 4.38
CA LEU A 324 -2.25 -4.67 3.29
C LEU A 324 -2.23 -3.24 3.83
N SER A 325 -2.88 -2.97 4.96
CA SER A 325 -2.88 -1.65 5.59
C SER A 325 -2.97 -1.74 7.12
N PRO A 326 -1.83 -1.91 7.81
CA PRO A 326 -1.78 -1.99 9.27
C PRO A 326 -2.41 -0.78 9.98
N GLN A 327 -2.37 0.38 9.33
CA GLN A 327 -2.93 1.63 9.86
C GLN A 327 -4.45 1.59 10.09
N ILE A 328 -5.15 0.63 9.47
CA ILE A 328 -6.59 0.44 9.69
C ILE A 328 -6.94 0.13 11.15
N LEU A 329 -5.98 -0.38 11.93
CA LEU A 329 -6.17 -0.72 13.34
C LEU A 329 -6.09 0.49 14.28
N VAL A 330 -5.40 1.55 13.86
CA VAL A 330 -5.05 2.70 14.72
C VAL A 330 -5.76 4.00 14.29
N GLN A 331 -6.47 3.98 13.16
CA GLN A 331 -7.22 5.12 12.65
C GLN A 331 -8.72 5.03 12.94
N LYS A 332 -9.40 6.18 12.93
CA LYS A 332 -10.87 6.25 13.08
C LYS A 332 -11.57 5.87 11.77
N ILE A 333 -11.77 4.57 11.59
CA ILE A 333 -12.31 4.00 10.33
C ILE A 333 -13.82 4.21 10.15
N ASP A 334 -14.56 4.52 11.21
CA ASP A 334 -16.02 4.61 11.20
C ASP A 334 -16.53 5.79 10.36
N SER A 335 -15.97 6.97 10.59
CA SER A 335 -16.24 8.17 9.81
C SER A 335 -15.73 8.02 8.38
N ALA A 336 -14.56 7.39 8.22
CA ALA A 336 -13.92 7.19 6.93
C ALA A 336 -14.71 6.25 6.01
N TRP A 337 -15.20 5.14 6.55
CA TRP A 337 -16.07 4.19 5.87
C TRP A 337 -17.38 4.84 5.47
N LYS A 338 -18.10 5.48 6.40
CA LYS A 338 -19.42 6.10 6.14
C LYS A 338 -19.34 7.13 5.02
N SER A 339 -18.39 8.06 5.10
CA SER A 339 -18.21 9.12 4.11
C SER A 339 -17.90 8.58 2.72
N ARG A 340 -16.91 7.69 2.59
CA ARG A 340 -16.45 7.16 1.30
C ARG A 340 -17.45 6.17 0.69
N SER A 341 -18.08 5.34 1.52
CA SER A 341 -19.12 4.42 1.08
C SER A 341 -20.33 5.19 0.53
N LEU A 342 -20.80 6.21 1.27
CA LEU A 342 -21.88 7.08 0.82
C LEU A 342 -21.53 7.83 -0.47
N PHE A 343 -20.32 8.38 -0.55
CA PHE A 343 -19.84 9.07 -1.74
C PHE A 343 -19.81 8.13 -2.95
N LEU A 344 -19.15 6.96 -2.86
CA LEU A 344 -19.06 6.00 -3.97
C LEU A 344 -20.44 5.47 -4.39
N SER A 345 -21.33 5.28 -3.42
CA SER A 345 -22.71 4.87 -3.70
C SER A 345 -23.47 5.94 -4.49
N LYS A 346 -23.37 7.22 -4.10
CA LYS A 346 -24.03 8.33 -4.80
C LYS A 346 -23.39 8.63 -6.16
N GLU A 347 -22.07 8.63 -6.21
CA GLU A 347 -21.29 9.08 -7.36
C GLU A 347 -21.27 8.07 -8.51
N LEU A 348 -21.25 6.78 -8.17
CA LEU A 348 -21.13 5.68 -9.14
C LEU A 348 -22.29 4.69 -9.12
N GLY A 349 -23.25 4.81 -8.19
CA GLY A 349 -24.26 3.78 -7.96
C GLY A 349 -23.66 2.49 -7.41
N ALA A 350 -22.54 2.58 -6.68
CA ALA A 350 -21.82 1.42 -6.19
C ALA A 350 -22.63 0.71 -5.08
N PRO A 351 -22.95 -0.58 -5.22
CA PRO A 351 -23.56 -1.36 -4.13
C PRO A 351 -22.54 -1.58 -3.02
N LYS A 352 -23.02 -1.75 -1.78
CA LYS A 352 -22.18 -1.93 -0.58
C LYS A 352 -21.12 -3.03 -0.80
N ASP A 353 -21.53 -4.19 -1.32
CA ASP A 353 -20.64 -5.34 -1.54
C ASP A 353 -19.47 -5.04 -2.49
N SER A 354 -19.70 -4.22 -3.52
CA SER A 354 -18.62 -3.78 -4.42
C SER A 354 -17.62 -2.89 -3.68
N ILE A 355 -18.09 -2.01 -2.80
CA ILE A 355 -17.24 -1.12 -2.00
C ILE A 355 -16.47 -1.94 -0.96
N VAL A 356 -17.11 -2.89 -0.29
CA VAL A 356 -16.46 -3.85 0.62
C VAL A 356 -15.35 -4.59 -0.12
N LYS A 357 -15.61 -5.08 -1.32
CA LYS A 357 -14.61 -5.75 -2.16
C LYS A 357 -13.44 -4.83 -2.54
N MET A 358 -13.70 -3.54 -2.77
CA MET A 358 -12.64 -2.55 -3.00
C MET A 358 -11.77 -2.36 -1.76
N VAL A 359 -12.38 -2.17 -0.58
CA VAL A 359 -11.65 -2.00 0.69
C VAL A 359 -10.87 -3.26 1.04
N THR A 360 -11.45 -4.44 0.85
CA THR A 360 -10.80 -5.73 1.15
C THR A 360 -9.54 -5.94 0.31
N LYS A 361 -9.54 -5.48 -0.94
CA LYS A 361 -8.38 -5.57 -1.84
C LYS A 361 -7.39 -4.41 -1.68
N HIS A 362 -7.86 -3.26 -1.24
CA HIS A 362 -7.10 -2.02 -1.18
C HIS A 362 -7.58 -1.14 -0.03
N PRO A 363 -7.22 -1.48 1.23
CA PRO A 363 -7.78 -0.81 2.40
C PRO A 363 -7.39 0.67 2.50
N GLN A 364 -6.30 1.08 1.85
CA GLN A 364 -5.88 2.48 1.69
C GLN A 364 -6.96 3.36 1.05
N LEU A 365 -7.97 2.77 0.38
CA LEU A 365 -9.16 3.49 -0.06
C LEU A 365 -9.77 4.33 1.07
N LEU A 366 -9.77 3.81 2.30
CA LEU A 366 -10.31 4.50 3.47
C LEU A 366 -9.47 5.71 3.91
N HIS A 367 -8.24 5.85 3.42
CA HIS A 367 -7.35 6.96 3.76
C HIS A 367 -7.40 8.08 2.72
N TYR A 368 -7.85 7.81 1.50
CA TYR A 368 -7.85 8.82 0.43
C TYR A 368 -8.86 9.95 0.67
N SER A 369 -8.43 11.19 0.43
CA SER A 369 -9.35 12.34 0.33
C SER A 369 -10.38 12.08 -0.76
N ILE A 370 -11.63 12.45 -0.51
CA ILE A 370 -12.68 12.36 -1.54
C ILE A 370 -12.41 13.39 -2.63
N GLU A 371 -12.15 14.65 -2.26
CA GLU A 371 -12.03 15.78 -3.17
C GLU A 371 -10.73 15.78 -3.97
N ASP A 372 -9.60 15.44 -3.34
CA ASP A 372 -8.28 15.48 -3.99
C ASP A 372 -7.79 14.09 -4.44
N GLY A 373 -8.31 13.05 -3.81
CA GLY A 373 -7.97 11.66 -4.09
C GLY A 373 -8.93 11.04 -5.08
N ILE A 374 -10.10 10.63 -4.59
CA ILE A 374 -11.02 9.72 -5.31
C ILE A 374 -11.70 10.42 -6.50
N LEU A 375 -12.32 11.59 -6.28
CA LEU A 375 -13.14 12.29 -7.26
C LEU A 375 -12.35 12.68 -8.53
N PRO A 376 -11.10 13.21 -8.46
CA PRO A 376 -10.33 13.55 -9.64
C PRO A 376 -10.02 12.34 -10.53
N ARG A 377 -9.79 11.15 -9.95
CA ARG A 377 -9.57 9.91 -10.71
C ARG A 377 -10.86 9.44 -11.38
N ILE A 378 -11.99 9.51 -10.68
CA ILE A 378 -13.31 9.22 -11.27
C ILE A 378 -13.58 10.16 -12.45
N ASN A 379 -13.36 11.47 -12.27
CA ASN A 379 -13.58 12.48 -13.31
C ASN A 379 -12.65 12.29 -14.51
N PHE A 380 -11.40 11.89 -14.29
CA PHE A 380 -10.51 11.51 -15.38
C PHE A 380 -11.04 10.29 -16.15
N LEU A 381 -11.48 9.23 -15.46
CA LEU A 381 -12.05 8.06 -16.13
C LEU A 381 -13.32 8.41 -16.94
N ARG A 382 -14.14 9.35 -16.45
CA ARG A 382 -15.26 9.90 -17.22
C ARG A 382 -14.81 10.71 -18.43
N SER A 383 -13.79 11.55 -18.29
CA SER A 383 -13.34 12.41 -19.39
C SER A 383 -12.73 11.64 -20.56
N ILE A 384 -12.20 10.43 -20.31
CA ILE A 384 -11.79 9.50 -21.37
C ILE A 384 -12.95 8.65 -21.93
N GLY A 385 -14.19 8.92 -21.53
CA GLY A 385 -15.40 8.32 -22.10
C GLY A 385 -15.92 7.06 -21.38
N MET A 386 -15.45 6.75 -20.17
CA MET A 386 -16.05 5.66 -19.38
C MET A 386 -17.37 6.08 -18.73
N ARG A 387 -18.36 5.20 -18.79
CA ARG A 387 -19.61 5.36 -18.04
C ARG A 387 -19.42 4.95 -16.59
N ASN A 388 -20.26 5.41 -15.68
CA ASN A 388 -20.19 5.06 -14.25
C ASN A 388 -20.16 3.54 -14.01
N SER A 389 -20.91 2.75 -14.79
CA SER A 389 -20.90 1.28 -14.70
C SER A 389 -19.57 0.65 -15.13
N ASP A 390 -18.87 1.25 -16.09
CA ASP A 390 -17.55 0.81 -16.53
C ASP A 390 -16.47 1.21 -15.52
N ILE A 391 -16.57 2.42 -14.94
CA ILE A 391 -15.71 2.89 -13.85
C ILE A 391 -15.85 1.98 -12.63
N LEU A 392 -17.08 1.67 -12.22
CA LEU A 392 -17.34 0.77 -11.10
C LEU A 392 -16.67 -0.60 -11.30
N LYS A 393 -16.73 -1.17 -12.51
CA LYS A 393 -16.04 -2.43 -12.84
C LYS A 393 -14.53 -2.30 -12.71
N VAL A 394 -13.95 -1.21 -13.23
CA VAL A 394 -12.51 -0.93 -13.11
C VAL A 394 -12.11 -0.81 -11.64
N LEU A 395 -12.81 0.00 -10.84
CA LEU A 395 -12.47 0.21 -9.43
C LEU A 395 -12.65 -1.05 -8.58
N THR A 396 -13.65 -1.89 -8.88
CA THR A 396 -13.89 -3.15 -8.13
C THR A 396 -12.85 -4.22 -8.45
N SER A 397 -12.28 -4.19 -9.66
CA SER A 397 -11.25 -5.13 -10.08
C SER A 397 -9.84 -4.66 -9.77
N LEU A 398 -9.57 -3.35 -9.89
CA LEU A 398 -8.29 -2.71 -9.63
C LEU A 398 -8.49 -1.37 -8.89
N THR A 399 -8.74 -1.46 -7.59
CA THR A 399 -8.96 -0.27 -6.74
C THR A 399 -7.74 0.64 -6.66
N GLN A 400 -6.53 0.08 -6.83
CA GLN A 400 -5.25 0.81 -6.86
C GLN A 400 -5.23 1.94 -7.91
N VAL A 401 -6.10 1.94 -8.94
CA VAL A 401 -6.23 3.07 -9.87
C VAL A 401 -6.43 4.41 -9.13
N LEU A 402 -7.08 4.40 -7.96
CA LEU A 402 -7.30 5.60 -7.15
C LEU A 402 -6.01 6.15 -6.52
N SER A 403 -4.97 5.32 -6.35
CA SER A 403 -3.67 5.73 -5.82
C SER A 403 -2.74 6.30 -6.88
N LEU A 404 -3.01 6.06 -8.16
CA LEU A 404 -2.11 6.43 -9.25
C LEU A 404 -2.19 7.93 -9.56
N SER A 405 -1.03 8.52 -9.87
CA SER A 405 -0.91 9.90 -10.31
C SER A 405 -1.65 10.12 -11.64
N LEU A 406 -2.43 11.20 -11.73
CA LEU A 406 -3.12 11.57 -12.97
C LEU A 406 -2.11 11.92 -14.08
N GLU A 407 -1.21 12.85 -13.81
CA GLU A 407 -0.24 13.34 -14.81
C GLU A 407 0.92 12.36 -15.01
N GLY A 408 1.41 11.75 -13.92
CA GLY A 408 2.58 10.87 -13.99
C GLY A 408 2.26 9.45 -14.46
N ASN A 409 1.00 9.01 -14.41
CA ASN A 409 0.64 7.61 -14.64
C ASN A 409 -0.59 7.45 -15.53
N LEU A 410 -1.78 7.82 -15.06
CA LEU A 410 -3.04 7.47 -15.73
C LEU A 410 -3.20 8.14 -17.10
N LYS A 411 -2.90 9.44 -17.23
CA LYS A 411 -2.96 10.17 -18.51
C LYS A 411 -1.95 9.64 -19.53
N PRO A 412 -0.64 9.51 -19.24
CA PRO A 412 0.32 8.92 -20.18
C PRO A 412 -0.07 7.52 -20.62
N LYS A 413 -0.59 6.68 -19.71
CA LYS A 413 -1.03 5.32 -20.05
C LYS A 413 -2.25 5.33 -20.95
N TYR A 414 -3.23 6.20 -20.69
CA TYR A 414 -4.37 6.36 -21.58
C TYR A 414 -3.93 6.78 -22.98
N LEU A 415 -3.11 7.83 -23.09
CA LEU A 415 -2.59 8.33 -24.37
C LEU A 415 -1.90 7.20 -25.15
N TYR A 416 -1.06 6.41 -24.49
CA TYR A 416 -0.36 5.33 -25.16
C TYR A 416 -1.29 4.16 -25.52
N LEU A 417 -2.03 3.63 -24.54
CA LEU A 417 -2.82 2.42 -24.71
C LEU A 417 -3.99 2.60 -25.65
N VAL A 418 -4.58 3.80 -25.71
CA VAL A 418 -5.76 4.10 -26.54
C VAL A 418 -5.33 4.81 -27.81
N ASN A 419 -4.60 5.93 -27.73
CA ASN A 419 -4.28 6.71 -28.93
C ASN A 419 -3.17 6.05 -29.75
N ASP A 420 -2.00 5.80 -29.16
CA ASP A 420 -0.85 5.28 -29.91
C ASP A 420 -1.06 3.85 -30.38
N LEU A 421 -1.65 3.00 -29.53
CA LEU A 421 -1.98 1.60 -29.87
C LEU A 421 -3.33 1.43 -30.59
N LYS A 422 -4.04 2.55 -30.86
CA LYS A 422 -5.34 2.58 -31.55
C LYS A 422 -6.39 1.65 -30.95
N ASN A 423 -6.39 1.49 -29.62
CA ASN A 423 -7.41 0.73 -28.92
C ASN A 423 -8.62 1.59 -28.60
N ASN A 424 -9.67 0.93 -28.12
CA ASN A 424 -10.85 1.58 -27.58
C ASN A 424 -10.81 1.61 -26.05
N VAL A 425 -11.46 2.59 -25.43
CA VAL A 425 -11.52 2.77 -23.96
C VAL A 425 -12.14 1.56 -23.28
N GLN A 426 -13.11 0.88 -23.91
CA GLN A 426 -13.72 -0.35 -23.39
C GLN A 426 -12.69 -1.49 -23.23
N ALA A 427 -11.56 -1.45 -23.94
CA ALA A 427 -10.46 -2.41 -23.73
C ALA A 427 -9.85 -2.25 -22.33
N LEU A 428 -9.79 -1.02 -21.80
CA LEU A 428 -9.31 -0.73 -20.45
C LEU A 428 -10.30 -1.22 -19.38
N THR A 429 -11.60 -1.22 -19.67
CA THR A 429 -12.62 -1.82 -18.77
C THR A 429 -12.50 -3.33 -18.73
N LYS A 430 -12.22 -3.97 -19.87
CA LYS A 430 -12.02 -5.43 -19.94
C LYS A 430 -10.72 -5.87 -19.28
N TYR A 431 -9.69 -5.03 -19.33
CA TYR A 431 -8.38 -5.33 -18.79
C TYR A 431 -7.79 -4.16 -17.97
N PRO A 432 -8.35 -3.87 -16.79
CA PRO A 432 -7.97 -2.70 -15.99
C PRO A 432 -6.53 -2.76 -15.50
N MET A 433 -5.93 -3.95 -15.35
CA MET A 433 -4.55 -4.16 -14.92
C MET A 433 -3.50 -3.40 -15.75
N TYR A 434 -3.76 -3.07 -17.02
CA TYR A 434 -2.81 -2.28 -17.81
C TYR A 434 -2.64 -0.86 -17.30
N LEU A 435 -3.60 -0.35 -16.51
CA LEU A 435 -3.48 0.94 -15.85
C LEU A 435 -2.45 0.91 -14.70
N SER A 436 -2.13 -0.26 -14.12
CA SER A 436 -1.07 -0.37 -13.10
C SER A 436 0.28 -0.79 -13.67
N LEU A 437 0.34 -1.62 -14.72
CA LEU A 437 1.62 -2.07 -15.33
C LEU A 437 2.52 -0.94 -15.83
N SER A 438 3.84 -1.05 -15.60
CA SER A 438 4.81 -0.02 -16.00
C SER A 438 4.78 0.28 -17.50
N LEU A 439 4.55 1.56 -17.84
CA LEU A 439 4.48 2.01 -19.23
C LEU A 439 5.85 1.92 -19.91
N ASP A 440 6.90 2.39 -19.22
CA ASP A 440 8.25 2.50 -19.76
C ASP A 440 9.02 1.18 -19.68
N GLN A 441 8.81 0.37 -18.64
CA GLN A 441 9.56 -0.88 -18.44
C GLN A 441 8.93 -2.09 -19.13
N ARG A 442 7.60 -2.09 -19.32
CA ARG A 442 6.88 -3.29 -19.80
C ARG A 442 6.11 -3.05 -21.08
N ILE A 443 5.20 -2.08 -21.08
CA ILE A 443 4.25 -1.88 -22.21
C ILE A 443 4.99 -1.39 -23.46
N ARG A 444 5.73 -0.26 -23.35
CA ARG A 444 6.46 0.34 -24.47
C ARG A 444 7.53 -0.59 -25.07
N PRO A 445 8.40 -1.25 -24.28
CA PRO A 445 9.41 -2.13 -24.84
C PRO A 445 8.82 -3.29 -25.62
N ARG A 446 7.76 -3.93 -25.12
CA ARG A 446 7.10 -5.05 -25.81
C ARG A 446 6.41 -4.61 -27.10
N HIS A 447 5.72 -3.48 -27.08
CA HIS A 447 5.11 -2.92 -28.28
C HIS A 447 6.18 -2.59 -29.34
N ARG A 448 7.20 -1.81 -28.96
CA ARG A 448 8.27 -1.39 -29.88
C ARG A 448 9.07 -2.57 -30.43
N PHE A 449 9.26 -3.63 -29.64
CA PHE A 449 9.91 -4.85 -30.11
C PHE A 449 9.07 -5.58 -31.16
N LEU A 450 7.76 -5.69 -30.97
CA LEU A 450 6.88 -6.29 -31.99
C LEU A 450 6.81 -5.44 -33.26
N VAL A 451 6.92 -4.12 -33.14
CA VAL A 451 7.04 -3.22 -34.30
C VAL A 451 8.36 -3.45 -35.04
N SER A 452 9.50 -3.56 -34.33
CA SER A 452 10.80 -3.80 -34.97
C SER A 452 10.88 -5.16 -35.68
N LEU A 453 10.15 -6.15 -35.17
CA LEU A 453 9.97 -7.46 -35.79
C LEU A 453 8.92 -7.47 -36.92
N LYS A 454 8.25 -6.35 -37.20
CA LYS A 454 7.13 -6.23 -38.16
C LYS A 454 5.97 -7.19 -37.84
N LYS A 455 5.80 -7.56 -36.57
CA LYS A 455 4.74 -8.44 -36.05
C LYS A 455 3.60 -7.69 -35.37
N ALA A 456 3.73 -6.37 -35.18
CA ALA A 456 2.66 -5.54 -34.65
C ALA A 456 1.48 -5.45 -35.65
N PRO A 457 0.23 -5.59 -35.17
CA PRO A 457 -0.94 -5.45 -36.04
C PRO A 457 -1.10 -4.01 -36.51
N LYS A 458 -1.74 -3.83 -37.67
CA LYS A 458 -2.07 -2.49 -38.22
C LYS A 458 -3.26 -1.82 -37.52
N GLY A 459 -4.08 -2.59 -36.82
CA GLY A 459 -5.27 -2.15 -36.07
C GLY A 459 -5.04 -2.14 -34.54
N PRO A 460 -6.12 -2.24 -33.73
CA PRO A 460 -6.03 -2.23 -32.28
C PRO A 460 -5.03 -3.26 -31.75
N PHE A 461 -4.13 -2.84 -30.87
CA PHE A 461 -3.09 -3.72 -30.36
C PHE A 461 -3.65 -4.70 -29.30
N PRO A 462 -3.39 -6.02 -29.41
CA PRO A 462 -3.90 -7.00 -28.46
C PRO A 462 -3.19 -6.82 -27.12
N LEU A 463 -3.86 -6.13 -26.18
CA LEU A 463 -3.28 -5.82 -24.88
C LEU A 463 -2.83 -7.09 -24.13
N SER A 464 -3.51 -8.23 -24.35
CA SER A 464 -3.16 -9.55 -23.79
C SER A 464 -1.71 -9.98 -24.02
N SER A 465 -1.02 -9.42 -25.03
CA SER A 465 0.40 -9.66 -25.25
C SER A 465 1.32 -9.05 -24.19
N PHE A 466 0.86 -8.08 -23.39
CA PHE A 466 1.68 -7.40 -22.38
C PHE A 466 1.66 -8.06 -20.99
N VAL A 467 0.76 -9.02 -20.74
CA VAL A 467 0.60 -9.68 -19.42
C VAL A 467 1.58 -10.82 -19.13
N PRO A 468 1.90 -11.73 -20.07
CA PRO A 468 2.76 -12.89 -19.78
C PRO A 468 4.15 -12.50 -19.31
N THR A 469 4.92 -13.46 -18.80
CA THR A 469 6.35 -13.29 -18.55
C THR A 469 7.10 -12.99 -19.84
N ASP A 470 8.32 -12.45 -19.74
CA ASP A 470 9.12 -12.10 -20.92
C ASP A 470 9.39 -13.34 -21.79
N GLU A 471 9.53 -14.52 -21.19
CA GLU A 471 9.69 -15.81 -21.90
C GLU A 471 8.45 -16.16 -22.71
N ARG A 472 7.28 -16.14 -22.05
CA ARG A 472 6.00 -16.45 -22.71
C ARG A 472 5.68 -15.42 -23.79
N PHE A 473 5.98 -14.14 -23.54
CA PHE A 473 5.88 -13.07 -24.53
C PHE A 473 6.73 -13.39 -25.77
N CYS A 474 8.00 -13.75 -25.56
CA CYS A 474 8.94 -14.07 -26.62
C CYS A 474 8.53 -15.32 -27.40
N GLN A 475 8.08 -16.37 -26.73
CA GLN A 475 7.66 -17.62 -27.37
C GLN A 475 6.39 -17.45 -28.21
N ARG A 476 5.34 -16.84 -27.64
CA ARG A 476 4.00 -16.84 -28.23
C ARG A 476 3.72 -15.67 -29.16
N TRP A 477 4.37 -14.52 -28.96
CA TRP A 477 4.14 -13.33 -29.80
C TRP A 477 5.36 -12.95 -30.62
N ALA A 478 6.52 -12.78 -29.97
CA ALA A 478 7.71 -12.32 -30.69
C ALA A 478 8.31 -13.41 -31.60
N GLY A 479 8.19 -14.68 -31.23
CA GLY A 479 8.87 -15.81 -31.89
C GLY A 479 10.39 -15.64 -31.91
N THR A 480 10.98 -15.15 -30.82
CA THR A 480 12.43 -14.89 -30.69
C THR A 480 12.97 -15.47 -29.39
N SER A 481 14.30 -15.52 -29.24
CA SER A 481 14.94 -15.81 -27.96
C SER A 481 14.67 -14.69 -26.95
N LEU A 482 14.66 -15.05 -25.67
CA LEU A 482 14.53 -14.13 -24.54
C LEU A 482 15.67 -13.10 -24.52
N GLU A 483 16.90 -13.56 -24.76
CA GLU A 483 18.10 -12.73 -24.78
C GLU A 483 17.99 -11.58 -25.78
N LYS A 484 17.49 -11.87 -26.99
CA LYS A 484 17.28 -10.84 -28.03
C LYS A 484 16.32 -9.75 -27.57
N TYR A 485 15.28 -10.12 -26.82
CA TYR A 485 14.34 -9.15 -26.26
C TYR A 485 14.98 -8.33 -25.14
N HIS A 486 15.74 -8.95 -24.23
CA HIS A 486 16.43 -8.23 -23.16
C HIS A 486 17.46 -7.24 -23.70
N THR A 487 18.29 -7.62 -24.67
CA THR A 487 19.24 -6.70 -25.31
C THR A 487 18.52 -5.51 -25.94
N PHE A 488 17.40 -5.75 -26.65
CA PHE A 488 16.59 -4.69 -27.23
C PHE A 488 16.00 -3.77 -26.14
N ARG A 489 15.43 -4.34 -25.07
CA ARG A 489 14.84 -3.59 -23.97
C ARG A 489 15.89 -2.72 -23.28
N GLN A 490 17.07 -3.27 -22.97
CA GLN A 490 18.16 -2.50 -22.36
C GLN A 490 18.61 -1.34 -23.24
N SER A 491 18.83 -1.58 -24.53
CA SER A 491 19.17 -0.52 -25.50
C SER A 491 18.11 0.58 -25.53
N LEU A 492 16.82 0.21 -25.60
CA LEU A 492 15.72 1.16 -25.62
C LEU A 492 15.64 2.02 -24.35
N LEU A 493 15.86 1.42 -23.18
CA LEU A 493 15.84 2.11 -21.90
C LEU A 493 17.03 3.07 -21.76
N LEU A 494 18.22 2.67 -22.21
CA LEU A 494 19.41 3.53 -22.25
C LEU A 494 19.22 4.74 -23.16
N THR A 495 18.63 4.55 -24.35
CA THR A 495 18.31 5.66 -25.26
C THR A 495 17.29 6.60 -24.63
N GLY A 496 16.22 6.07 -24.02
CA GLY A 496 15.21 6.88 -23.34
C GLY A 496 15.77 7.66 -22.14
N PHE A 497 16.73 7.09 -21.42
CA PHE A 497 17.45 7.79 -20.35
C PHE A 497 18.30 8.94 -20.90
N ALA A 498 19.08 8.70 -21.97
CA ALA A 498 19.90 9.73 -22.61
C ALA A 498 19.06 10.91 -23.14
N GLU A 499 17.89 10.63 -23.72
CA GLU A 499 16.93 11.64 -24.16
C GLU A 499 16.35 12.46 -23.01
N LYS A 500 15.97 11.81 -21.89
CA LYS A 500 15.46 12.49 -20.69
C LYS A 500 16.53 13.33 -19.98
N SER A 501 17.79 12.88 -19.97
CA SER A 501 18.93 13.58 -19.36
C SER A 501 19.53 14.69 -20.24
N GLY A 502 18.92 15.02 -21.40
CA GLY A 502 19.40 16.09 -22.27
C GLY A 502 20.74 15.83 -22.97
N ARG A 503 21.32 14.62 -22.85
CA ARG A 503 22.55 14.24 -23.53
C ARG A 503 22.20 13.84 -24.96
N LYS A 504 22.06 14.82 -25.85
CA LYS A 504 22.09 14.57 -27.29
C LYS A 504 23.39 13.83 -27.61
N THR A 505 23.29 12.56 -28.00
CA THR A 505 24.39 11.83 -28.61
C THR A 505 24.87 12.62 -29.83
N LEU A 506 26.05 13.25 -29.70
CA LEU A 506 26.84 13.74 -30.82
C LEU A 506 27.21 12.53 -31.69
N VAL A 507 26.33 12.19 -32.62
CA VAL A 507 26.71 11.32 -33.72
C VAL A 507 27.61 12.15 -34.63
N SER A 508 28.91 11.90 -34.52
CA SER A 508 29.94 12.32 -35.46
C SER A 508 29.48 11.99 -36.88
N ARG A 509 29.16 13.02 -37.66
CA ARG A 509 29.16 12.93 -39.13
C ARG A 509 30.62 12.91 -39.55
N ARG A 510 31.06 11.78 -40.11
CA ARG A 510 32.20 11.73 -41.04
C ARG A 510 31.70 12.03 -42.44
#